data_AF-A0A9P3KE81-F1
#
_entry.id   AF-A0A9P3KE81-F1
#
_cell.length_a   1.000
_cell.length_b   1.000
_cell.length_c   1.000
_cell.angle_alpha   90.00
_cell.angle_beta   90.00
_cell.angle_gamma   90.00
#
_symmetry.space_group_name_H-M   'P 1'
#
loop_
_entity.id
_entity.type
_entity.pdbx_description
1 polymer ?
#
loop_
_entity_poly.entity_id
_entity_poly.type
_entity_poly.pdbx_seq_one_letter_code
_entity_poly.pdbx_strand_id
1 'polypeptide(L)'
;MLPLTSLLLTSPFPSVSVDAEVVLKAMGVDGVFDSDPRSNSQARLLPLLSHRDVTLQQLEVMDPTAITLCHKKRLPVVVFNLTTPGNIVRALSGEPVETLMP
;
A
#
# COMPACT_ATOMS: atom_id res chain seq x y z
N MET A 1 -35.01 0.68 26.23
CA MET A 1 -35.34 0.90 24.80
C MET A 1 -34.41 1.98 24.26
N LEU A 2 -33.31 1.59 23.61
CA LEU A 2 -32.63 2.42 22.58
C LEU A 2 -33.35 2.10 21.24
N PRO A 3 -33.31 2.95 20.16
CA PRO A 3 -32.06 3.51 19.64
C PRO A 3 -32.13 4.83 18.80
N LEU A 4 -30.96 5.23 18.27
CA LEU A 4 -30.73 6.02 17.03
C LEU A 4 -31.07 7.52 17.00
N THR A 5 -30.11 8.38 17.34
CA THR A 5 -29.35 9.20 16.36
C THR A 5 -28.27 10.01 17.08
N SER A 6 -27.02 9.61 16.87
CA SER A 6 -25.83 10.29 17.38
C SER A 6 -25.64 11.60 16.60
N LEU A 7 -25.86 12.74 17.24
CA LEU A 7 -25.56 14.05 16.69
C LEU A 7 -24.05 14.33 16.86
N LEU A 8 -23.19 13.61 16.13
CA LEU A 8 -21.79 13.97 15.95
C LEU A 8 -21.67 14.85 14.70
N LEU A 9 -21.98 16.14 14.84
CA LEU A 9 -21.55 17.16 13.88
C LEU A 9 -20.14 17.62 14.30
N THR A 10 -19.11 16.98 13.75
CA THR A 10 -17.74 17.51 13.80
C THR A 10 -17.16 17.70 12.39
N SER A 11 -17.06 18.98 12.01
CA SER A 11 -16.17 19.65 11.03
C SER A 11 -16.35 19.47 9.50
N PRO A 12 -16.23 20.58 8.71
CA PRO A 12 -16.37 20.58 7.25
C PRO A 12 -15.01 20.36 6.53
N PHE A 13 -14.68 19.10 6.21
CA PHE A 13 -13.68 18.61 5.22
C PHE A 13 -12.16 18.94 5.39
N PRO A 14 -11.21 18.11 4.85
CA PRO A 14 -11.30 16.76 4.29
C PRO A 14 -10.30 15.82 4.98
N SER A 15 -10.44 15.57 6.28
CA SER A 15 -9.76 14.43 6.89
C SER A 15 -10.75 13.30 6.91
N VAL A 16 -10.83 12.57 5.79
CA VAL A 16 -11.23 11.17 5.90
C VAL A 16 -10.10 10.53 6.73
N SER A 17 -10.24 10.65 8.05
CA SER A 17 -9.45 9.94 9.03
C SER A 17 -9.95 8.52 8.93
N VAL A 18 -9.59 7.87 7.84
CA VAL A 18 -9.67 6.43 7.76
C VAL A 18 -8.58 6.00 8.71
N ASP A 19 -8.97 5.44 9.85
CA ASP A 19 -8.14 4.54 10.63
C ASP A 19 -7.83 3.34 9.73
N ALA A 20 -6.99 3.59 8.73
CA ALA A 20 -6.53 2.57 7.81
C ALA A 20 -5.51 1.76 8.58
N GLU A 21 -5.75 0.48 8.75
CA GLU A 21 -4.77 -0.44 9.36
C GLU A 21 -3.69 -0.84 8.34
N VAL A 22 -3.99 -0.70 7.04
CA VAL A 22 -3.09 -1.06 5.93
C VAL A 22 -3.39 -0.20 4.69
N VAL A 23 -2.35 0.10 3.91
CA VAL A 23 -2.45 0.77 2.61
C VAL A 23 -2.31 -0.28 1.51
N LEU A 24 -3.34 -0.40 0.66
CA LEU A 24 -3.37 -1.32 -0.47
C LEU A 24 -3.02 -0.56 -1.75
N LYS A 25 -1.92 -0.92 -2.39
CA LYS A 25 -1.46 -0.34 -3.65
C LYS A 25 -1.59 -1.37 -4.77
N ALA A 26 -2.58 -1.15 -5.62
CA ALA A 26 -2.75 -1.90 -6.86
C ALA A 26 -1.76 -1.42 -7.94
N MET A 27 -1.05 -2.36 -8.55
CA MET A 27 -0.14 -2.14 -9.68
C MET A 27 -0.55 -3.01 -10.87
N GLY A 28 -0.18 -2.59 -12.08
CA GLY A 28 -0.36 -3.40 -13.31
C GLY A 28 0.81 -4.33 -13.61
N VAL A 29 1.68 -4.55 -12.62
CA VAL A 29 2.86 -5.42 -12.68
C VAL A 29 2.87 -6.29 -11.43
N ASP A 30 3.64 -7.37 -11.45
CA ASP A 30 3.61 -8.37 -10.38
C ASP A 30 4.03 -7.86 -9.00
N GLY A 31 4.62 -6.66 -8.86
CA GLY A 31 4.94 -6.11 -7.54
C GLY A 31 5.92 -4.95 -7.62
N VAL A 32 6.69 -4.75 -6.54
CA VAL A 32 7.83 -3.83 -6.55
C VAL A 32 9.05 -4.59 -7.04
N PHE A 33 9.74 -4.03 -8.03
CA PHE A 33 10.97 -4.57 -8.59
C PHE A 33 12.15 -3.65 -8.23
N ASP A 34 13.36 -4.19 -8.20
CA ASP A 34 14.61 -3.42 -8.04
C ASP A 34 14.90 -2.48 -9.22
N SER A 35 14.29 -2.74 -10.37
CA SER A 35 14.45 -2.00 -11.63
C SER A 35 13.16 -2.13 -12.44
N ASP A 36 12.91 -1.22 -13.39
CA ASP A 36 11.72 -1.30 -14.24
C ASP A 36 11.75 -2.59 -15.08
N PRO A 37 10.82 -3.54 -14.88
CA PRO A 37 10.77 -4.81 -15.61
C PRO A 37 10.50 -4.62 -17.11
N ARG A 38 10.00 -3.45 -17.54
CA ARG A 38 9.77 -3.14 -18.96
C ARG A 38 11.07 -2.80 -19.70
N SER A 39 12.04 -2.24 -18.99
CA SER A 39 13.33 -1.79 -19.54
C SER A 39 14.45 -2.79 -19.20
N ASN A 40 14.37 -3.45 -18.05
CA ASN A 40 15.36 -4.38 -17.56
C ASN A 40 14.77 -5.79 -17.40
N SER A 41 15.19 -6.72 -18.26
CA SER A 41 14.79 -8.14 -18.18
C SER A 41 15.37 -8.89 -16.97
N GLN A 42 16.35 -8.31 -16.27
CA GLN A 42 16.92 -8.84 -15.03
C GLN A 42 16.24 -8.26 -13.78
N ALA A 43 15.16 -7.48 -13.92
CA ALA A 43 14.43 -6.91 -12.80
C ALA A 43 13.97 -8.01 -11.83
N ARG A 44 14.30 -7.85 -10.55
CA ARG A 44 13.98 -8.82 -9.50
C ARG A 44 12.83 -8.31 -8.66
N LEU A 45 11.82 -9.15 -8.49
CA LEU A 45 10.69 -8.87 -7.61
C LEU A 45 11.16 -8.93 -6.16
N LEU A 46 10.77 -7.92 -5.40
CA LEU A 46 11.17 -7.75 -4.01
C LEU A 46 9.97 -8.09 -3.11
N PRO A 47 9.95 -9.26 -2.44
CA PRO A 47 8.78 -9.69 -1.67
C PRO A 47 8.60 -8.94 -0.35
N LEU A 48 9.70 -8.48 0.23
CA LEU A 48 9.70 -7.71 1.47
C LEU A 48 10.59 -6.49 1.28
N LEU A 49 10.09 -5.33 1.65
CA LEU A 49 10.83 -4.10 1.43
C LEU A 49 10.55 -3.07 2.52
N SER A 50 11.59 -2.44 3.07
CA SER A 50 11.37 -1.40 4.07
C SER A 50 11.14 -0.04 3.41
N HIS A 51 10.43 0.86 4.10
CA HIS A 51 10.29 2.26 3.66
C HIS A 51 11.65 2.95 3.38
N ARG A 52 12.69 2.53 4.12
CA ARG A 52 14.05 3.02 3.93
C ARG A 52 14.66 2.52 2.62
N ASP A 53 14.44 1.24 2.28
CA ASP A 53 14.93 0.66 1.03
C ASP A 53 14.28 1.32 -0.19
N VAL A 54 12.98 1.63 -0.14
CA VAL A 54 12.33 2.40 -1.22
C VAL A 54 13.03 3.74 -1.44
N THR A 55 13.34 4.43 -0.34
CA THR A 55 13.96 5.75 -0.38
C THR A 55 15.41 5.68 -0.86
N LEU A 56 16.17 4.68 -0.40
CA LEU A 56 17.58 4.50 -0.74
C LEU A 56 17.77 4.02 -2.19
N GLN A 57 16.92 3.09 -2.65
CA GLN A 57 16.98 2.55 -4.00
C GLN A 57 16.15 3.37 -5.00
N GLN A 58 15.54 4.48 -4.55
CA GLN A 58 14.71 5.37 -5.37
C GLN A 58 13.62 4.61 -6.16
N LEU A 59 13.02 3.58 -5.54
CA LEU A 59 12.02 2.76 -6.21
C LEU A 59 10.74 3.57 -6.40
N GLU A 60 10.22 3.59 -7.62
CA GLU A 60 8.99 4.28 -7.98
C GLU A 60 7.74 3.49 -7.58
N VAL A 61 7.51 3.34 -6.27
CA VAL A 61 6.32 2.64 -5.73
C VAL A 61 5.13 3.60 -5.56
N MET A 62 5.39 4.74 -4.93
CA MET A 62 4.45 5.85 -4.75
C MET A 62 5.23 7.15 -4.51
N ASP A 63 4.53 8.28 -4.44
CA ASP A 63 5.14 9.57 -4.14
C ASP A 63 5.99 9.51 -2.84
N PRO A 64 7.22 10.06 -2.82
CA PRO A 64 8.08 10.03 -1.63
C PRO A 64 7.40 10.59 -0.37
N THR A 65 6.51 11.57 -0.56
CA THR A 65 5.71 12.17 0.51
C THR A 65 4.73 11.16 1.10
N ALA A 66 4.10 10.34 0.25
CA ALA A 66 3.16 9.31 0.68
C ALA A 66 3.86 8.16 1.42
N ILE A 67 5.06 7.75 0.98
CA ILE A 67 5.89 6.75 1.68
C ILE A 67 6.23 7.26 3.07
N THR A 68 6.69 8.51 3.16
CA THR A 68 7.07 9.14 4.42
C THR A 68 5.87 9.24 5.37
N LEU A 69 4.68 9.55 4.85
CA LEU A 69 3.46 9.60 5.64
C LEU A 69 3.05 8.21 6.17
N CYS A 70 3.13 7.17 5.32
CA CYS A 70 2.85 5.80 5.72
C CYS A 70 3.83 5.34 6.82
N HIS A 71 5.12 5.62 6.65
CA HIS A 71 6.14 5.31 7.65
C HIS A 71 5.88 6.02 8.99
N LYS A 72 5.57 7.32 8.96
CA LYS A 72 5.25 8.11 10.17
C LYS A 72 4.03 7.57 10.92
N LYS A 73 3.01 7.14 10.18
CA LYS A 73 1.80 6.55 10.73
C LYS A 73 1.92 5.04 11.00
N ARG A 74 3.07 4.43 10.70
CA ARG A 74 3.31 2.98 10.78
C ARG A 74 2.25 2.18 10.03
N LEU A 75 1.86 2.69 8.86
CA LEU A 75 0.89 2.05 7.99
C LEU A 75 1.63 1.08 7.08
N PRO A 76 1.41 -0.23 7.23
CA PRO A 76 1.97 -1.19 6.30
C PRO A 76 1.41 -0.94 4.90
N VAL A 77 2.26 -1.04 3.88
CA VAL A 77 1.87 -0.92 2.47
C VAL A 77 1.95 -2.30 1.84
N VAL A 78 0.85 -2.74 1.27
CA VAL A 78 0.72 -3.98 0.53
C VAL A 78 0.61 -3.64 -0.94
N VAL A 79 1.58 -4.08 -1.74
CA VAL A 79 1.59 -3.89 -3.19
C VAL A 79 1.24 -5.23 -3.84
N PHE A 80 0.25 -5.22 -4.73
CA PHE A 80 -0.21 -6.42 -5.42
C PHE A 80 -0.57 -6.13 -6.87
N ASN A 81 -0.57 -7.18 -7.69
CA ASN A 81 -0.98 -7.09 -9.09
C ASN A 81 -2.51 -7.12 -9.22
N LEU A 82 -3.10 -6.07 -9.79
CA LEU A 82 -4.54 -5.98 -10.05
C LEU A 82 -4.98 -6.79 -11.29
N THR A 83 -4.06 -7.13 -12.19
CA THR A 83 -4.36 -7.91 -13.40
C THR A 83 -4.52 -9.39 -13.10
N THR A 84 -3.98 -9.88 -11.98
CA THR A 84 -4.12 -11.26 -11.55
C THR A 84 -5.47 -11.47 -10.85
N PRO A 85 -6.35 -12.31 -11.39
CA PRO A 85 -7.65 -12.57 -10.76
C PRO A 85 -7.47 -13.22 -9.38
N GLY A 86 -8.16 -12.67 -8.37
CA GLY A 86 -8.12 -13.17 -6.99
C GLY A 86 -7.08 -12.50 -6.09
N ASN A 87 -6.12 -11.74 -6.64
CA ASN A 87 -5.07 -11.12 -5.82
C ASN A 87 -5.57 -10.10 -4.80
N ILE A 88 -6.60 -9.33 -5.14
CA ILE A 88 -7.22 -8.38 -4.18
C ILE A 88 -7.72 -9.12 -2.94
N VAL A 89 -8.33 -10.30 -3.13
CA VAL A 89 -8.85 -11.12 -2.03
C VAL A 89 -7.71 -11.69 -1.21
N ARG A 90 -6.62 -12.14 -1.86
CA ARG A 90 -5.41 -12.62 -1.18
C ARG A 90 -4.75 -11.51 -0.34
N ALA A 91 -4.64 -10.30 -0.89
CA ALA A 91 -4.14 -9.12 -0.20
C ALA A 91 -4.97 -8.79 1.05
N LEU A 92 -6.30 -8.82 0.93
CA LEU A 92 -7.21 -8.58 2.04
C LEU A 92 -7.20 -9.71 3.08
N SER A 93 -6.93 -10.96 2.66
CA SER A 93 -6.88 -12.12 3.54
C SER A 93 -5.56 -12.24 4.31
N GLY A 94 -4.59 -11.35 4.08
CA GLY A 94 -3.27 -11.42 4.67
C GLY A 94 -2.42 -12.58 4.13
N GLU A 95 -2.78 -13.12 2.97
CA GLU A 95 -1.95 -14.12 2.29
C GLU A 95 -0.65 -13.50 1.75
N PRO A 96 0.38 -14.32 1.49
CA PRO A 96 1.59 -13.85 0.82
C PRO A 96 1.23 -13.32 -0.58
N VAL A 97 1.17 -12.00 -0.66
CA VAL A 97 1.09 -11.19 -1.86
C VAL A 97 2.48 -10.70 -2.24
N GLU A 98 2.57 -10.10 -3.42
CA GLU A 98 3.84 -10.02 -4.11
C GLU A 98 4.85 -9.10 -3.45
N THR A 99 4.44 -7.96 -2.89
CA THR A 99 5.35 -7.15 -2.07
C THR A 99 4.65 -6.62 -0.82
N LEU A 100 5.27 -6.85 0.34
CA LEU A 100 4.86 -6.29 1.62
C LEU A 100 5.90 -5.28 2.12
N MET A 101 5.40 -4.13 2.59
CA MET A 101 6.19 -3.14 3.32
C MET A 101 5.62 -2.94 4.73
N PRO A 102 6.31 -3.42 5.77
CA PRO A 102 5.89 -3.25 7.16
C PRO A 102 6.24 -1.88 7.76
#